data_AF-A0A521GFU7-F1
#
_entry.id   AF-A0A521GFU7-F1
#
_cell.length_a   1.000
_cell.length_b   1.000
_cell.length_c   1.000
_cell.angle_alpha   90.00
_cell.angle_beta   90.00
_cell.angle_gamma   90.00
#
_symmetry.space_group_name_H-M   'P 1'
#
loop_
_entity.id
_entity.type
_entity.pdbx_description
1 polymer ?
#
loop_
_entity_poly.entity_id
_entity_poly.type
_entity_poly.pdbx_seq_one_letter_code
_entity_poly.pdbx_strand_id
1 'polypeptide(L)'
;MNYPRVYALLLLSAFLTSCGQNQTNVPEDSIKSEINDIGPNLMARNLKKGSNGTMLIAGPNNSSLSFGGVFRYDARLPNEQGKSFINLTSKLGPHRFWDVLEDRRGNLWFTTTDSGVYYDNTSAPLSAGSKSIQHFTTTDGLANNQVLSVYEDKAGLIWFGTGGGISRFDGKSFRNFTSPNAPLFYKEGHYNNDIHTIIEDKQGKLWVGTRGDAFVYDGKKFTTLTHKGEPFLDVWGILEDSKGNIWLSGYNGFSGSTGGLYRYDGSTFTKVSERGAYAIIQDKKGNIWTTGPVNPANWTVQALSRYDAKSLYSEKPTVTEIKSGKAFYGLSEANDGSIWFGDATGVYRYDGKTITDFYNKAGQKKYSIDTKQSVVIWKGSMLLGAWEGSKFLGDGSATGDVDLLKGELVLDNRHLVGGAVEIDMRTIEQKFDHPGPHNKLPPFFNVKKFPLSTFAITQVERGNNGNTNVPNDGSIRVRNEGNINVTGNLTIEGITKAVTFPAQLYFKDGMDGTVELNGTLTIDRTDWGIDSGSEKLFLTSGDGTISDDVKLFIKIVAKK
;
A
#
# COMPACT_ATOMS: atom_id res chain seq x y z
N MET A 1 -50.75 25.96 47.03
CA MET A 1 -50.66 25.48 45.63
C MET A 1 -49.37 26.07 45.06
N ASN A 2 -48.19 25.49 45.34
CA ASN A 2 -47.58 24.25 44.81
C ASN A 2 -47.43 24.26 43.28
N TYR A 3 -46.27 24.74 42.82
CA TYR A 3 -45.65 24.32 41.56
C TYR A 3 -44.25 23.74 41.87
N PRO A 4 -44.07 22.41 41.88
CA PRO A 4 -42.76 21.80 42.00
C PRO A 4 -42.28 21.36 40.62
N ARG A 5 -41.59 22.22 39.86
CA ARG A 5 -40.84 21.84 38.64
C ARG A 5 -39.65 22.75 38.32
N VAL A 6 -38.91 23.20 39.34
CA VAL A 6 -37.66 23.96 39.12
C VAL A 6 -36.41 23.26 39.68
N TYR A 7 -36.55 22.17 40.44
CA TYR A 7 -35.41 21.47 41.02
C TYR A 7 -34.80 20.33 40.19
N ALA A 8 -35.22 20.14 38.93
CA ALA A 8 -34.62 19.11 38.05
C ALA A 8 -33.60 19.67 37.03
N LEU A 9 -33.45 20.99 36.92
CA LEU A 9 -32.57 21.62 35.91
C LEU A 9 -31.27 22.21 36.49
N LEU A 10 -31.11 22.21 37.82
CA LEU A 10 -29.90 22.72 38.50
C LEU A 10 -28.96 21.63 39.00
N LEU A 11 -29.30 20.35 38.82
CA LEU A 11 -28.44 19.21 39.18
C LEU A 11 -27.86 18.47 37.96
N LEU A 12 -28.13 18.95 36.73
CA LEU A 12 -27.59 18.37 35.50
C LEU A 12 -26.48 19.20 34.83
N SER A 13 -25.93 20.20 35.53
CA SER A 13 -24.86 21.05 35.02
C SER A 13 -23.51 20.88 35.75
N ALA A 14 -23.37 19.89 36.64
CA ALA A 14 -22.19 19.71 37.49
C ALA A 14 -21.35 18.44 37.26
N PHE A 15 -21.66 17.60 36.25
CA PHE A 15 -20.81 16.43 35.92
C PHE A 15 -20.72 16.20 34.41
N LEU A 16 -20.21 17.19 33.69
CA LEU A 16 -19.56 17.00 32.39
C LEU A 16 -18.22 17.75 32.40
N THR A 17 -17.38 17.48 33.40
CA THR A 17 -15.94 17.60 33.21
C THR A 17 -15.51 16.41 32.36
N SER A 18 -15.80 16.47 31.06
CA SER A 18 -15.08 15.63 30.11
C SER A 18 -13.60 15.87 30.36
N CYS A 19 -12.84 14.80 30.65
CA CYS A 19 -11.39 14.79 30.51
C CYS A 19 -11.02 14.99 29.03
N GLY A 20 -11.35 16.15 28.48
CA GLY A 20 -10.76 16.65 27.26
C GLY A 20 -9.39 17.16 27.65
N GLN A 21 -8.33 16.48 27.20
CA GLN A 21 -7.08 17.20 27.01
C GLN A 21 -7.42 18.39 26.12
N ASN A 22 -7.35 19.61 26.68
CA ASN A 22 -7.36 20.83 25.88
C ASN A 22 -6.34 20.62 24.78
N GLN A 23 -6.78 20.69 23.52
CA GLN A 23 -5.90 20.83 22.37
C GLN A 23 -5.01 22.04 22.65
N THR A 24 -3.82 21.80 23.18
CA THR A 24 -2.78 22.82 23.20
C THR A 24 -2.47 23.11 21.75
N ASN A 25 -2.78 24.32 21.30
CA ASN A 25 -2.44 24.79 19.97
C ASN A 25 -1.00 24.39 19.68
N VAL A 26 -0.85 23.51 18.70
CA VAL A 26 0.45 23.06 18.21
C VAL A 26 1.16 24.30 17.68
N PRO A 27 2.40 24.58 18.09
CA PRO A 27 3.19 25.61 17.43
C PRO A 27 3.27 25.26 15.94
N GLU A 28 2.64 26.07 15.08
CA GLU A 28 2.79 25.98 13.64
C GLU A 28 4.19 26.48 13.28
N ASP A 29 5.20 25.62 13.44
CA ASP A 29 6.43 25.81 12.69
C ASP A 29 6.05 25.69 11.21
N SER A 30 6.32 26.74 10.43
CA SER A 30 6.05 26.79 9.00
C SER A 30 6.99 25.83 8.25
N ILE A 31 6.67 24.54 8.30
CA ILE A 31 7.41 23.47 7.65
C ILE A 31 7.22 23.58 6.14
N LYS A 32 8.33 23.68 5.42
CA LYS A 32 8.33 23.67 3.95
C LYS A 32 8.46 22.23 3.46
N SER A 33 7.74 21.91 2.38
CA SER A 33 7.86 20.63 1.67
C SER A 33 8.79 20.81 0.47
N GLU A 34 9.77 19.93 0.30
CA GLU A 34 10.68 19.91 -0.86
C GLU A 34 10.78 18.50 -1.45
N ILE A 35 11.14 18.40 -2.73
CA ILE A 35 11.25 17.12 -3.45
C ILE A 35 12.69 17.00 -3.93
N ASN A 36 13.42 16.04 -3.36
CA ASN A 36 14.78 15.68 -3.74
C ASN A 36 14.84 14.16 -3.77
N ASP A 37 15.10 13.57 -4.95
CA ASP A 37 15.19 12.12 -5.16
C ASP A 37 13.85 11.34 -5.18
N ILE A 38 13.81 10.21 -5.88
CA ILE A 38 12.61 9.38 -6.07
C ILE A 38 12.81 8.04 -5.34
N GLY A 39 12.07 7.85 -4.27
CA GLY A 39 12.00 6.64 -3.46
C GLY A 39 10.99 5.62 -3.96
N PRO A 40 10.86 4.48 -3.26
CA PRO A 40 9.97 3.40 -3.66
C PRO A 40 8.49 3.79 -3.49
N ASN A 41 7.67 3.43 -4.50
CA ASN A 41 6.20 3.53 -4.43
C ASN A 41 5.64 2.26 -3.77
N LEU A 42 5.62 2.26 -2.43
CA LEU A 42 5.09 1.17 -1.60
C LEU A 42 4.65 1.73 -0.25
N MET A 43 3.84 0.96 0.48
CA MET A 43 3.57 1.28 1.88
C MET A 43 4.86 1.08 2.68
N ALA A 44 5.44 2.16 3.19
CA ALA A 44 6.69 2.10 3.93
C ALA A 44 6.43 1.69 5.38
N ARG A 45 6.26 0.38 5.58
CA ARG A 45 5.79 -0.21 6.83
C ARG A 45 6.85 -0.15 7.93
N ASN A 46 8.09 -0.54 7.61
CA ASN A 46 9.20 -0.59 8.56
C ASN A 46 10.39 0.19 8.01
N LEU A 47 10.97 1.03 8.87
CA LEU A 47 12.18 1.80 8.58
C LEU A 47 13.21 1.50 9.67
N LYS A 48 14.41 1.10 9.27
CA LYS A 48 15.52 0.79 10.19
C LYS A 48 16.82 1.39 9.67
N LYS A 49 17.73 1.71 10.57
CA LYS A 49 19.08 2.12 10.20
C LYS A 49 19.83 0.90 9.66
N GLY A 50 20.47 1.06 8.50
CA GLY A 50 21.48 0.12 7.99
C GLY A 50 22.89 0.56 8.36
N SER A 51 23.88 -0.19 7.91
CA SER A 51 25.29 0.13 8.11
C SER A 51 25.68 1.41 7.36
N ASN A 52 26.72 2.08 7.86
CA ASN A 52 27.32 3.26 7.24
C ASN A 52 26.35 4.43 6.95
N GLY A 53 25.31 4.57 7.77
CA GLY A 53 24.33 5.66 7.63
C GLY A 53 23.29 5.44 6.53
N THR A 54 23.16 4.21 6.04
CA THR A 54 22.07 3.85 5.12
C THR A 54 20.76 3.70 5.87
N MET A 55 19.65 3.82 5.14
CA MET A 55 18.31 3.52 5.66
C MET A 55 17.74 2.32 4.94
N LEU A 56 17.15 1.39 5.67
CA LEU A 56 16.44 0.24 5.15
C LEU A 56 14.94 0.49 5.27
N ILE A 57 14.22 0.23 4.18
CA ILE A 57 12.79 0.43 4.07
C ILE A 57 12.16 -0.87 3.60
N ALA A 58 11.19 -1.37 4.33
CA ALA A 58 10.41 -2.55 3.95
C ALA A 58 8.92 -2.23 3.97
N GLY A 59 8.20 -2.81 3.01
CA GLY A 59 6.77 -2.96 3.14
C GLY A 59 6.08 -3.46 1.87
N PRO A 60 4.84 -3.96 2.02
CA PRO A 60 4.04 -4.44 0.90
C PRO A 60 3.54 -3.27 0.05
N ASN A 61 3.16 -3.54 -1.20
CA ASN A 61 2.42 -2.57 -1.98
C ASN A 61 0.92 -2.58 -1.55
N ASN A 62 0.21 -1.49 -1.78
CA ASN A 62 -1.16 -1.26 -1.32
C ASN A 62 -2.24 -1.92 -2.20
N SER A 63 -1.86 -2.56 -3.31
CA SER A 63 -2.79 -3.30 -4.16
C SER A 63 -2.74 -4.80 -3.83
N SER A 64 -3.90 -5.46 -3.85
CA SER A 64 -4.03 -6.91 -3.64
C SER A 64 -3.30 -7.77 -4.70
N LEU A 65 -2.81 -7.13 -5.76
CA LEU A 65 -2.11 -7.75 -6.90
C LEU A 65 -0.63 -7.30 -7.01
N SER A 66 -0.16 -6.40 -6.14
CA SER A 66 1.21 -5.87 -6.19
C SER A 66 2.03 -6.31 -4.99
N PHE A 67 3.21 -6.82 -5.31
CA PHE A 67 4.19 -7.29 -4.34
C PHE A 67 5.00 -6.12 -3.79
N GLY A 68 5.43 -6.23 -2.54
CA GLY A 68 6.25 -5.23 -1.87
C GLY A 68 7.72 -5.32 -2.26
N GLY A 69 8.54 -4.61 -1.52
CA GLY A 69 9.99 -4.78 -1.64
C GLY A 69 10.73 -4.28 -0.41
N VAL A 70 12.01 -4.62 -0.37
CA VAL A 70 12.96 -4.03 0.58
C VAL A 70 13.94 -3.15 -0.19
N PHE A 71 14.10 -1.92 0.28
CA PHE A 71 14.92 -0.90 -0.33
C PHE A 71 15.97 -0.42 0.65
N ARG A 72 17.15 -0.09 0.13
CA ARG A 72 18.19 0.61 0.86
C ARG A 72 18.37 2.00 0.27
N TYR A 73 18.32 3.02 1.11
CA TYR A 73 18.73 4.37 0.78
C TYR A 73 20.17 4.62 1.23
N ASP A 74 20.99 5.14 0.33
CA ASP A 74 22.37 5.57 0.60
C ASP A 74 22.64 6.95 -0.02
N ALA A 75 22.69 7.97 0.83
CA ALA A 75 22.92 9.35 0.41
C ALA A 75 24.32 9.60 -0.21
N ARG A 76 25.23 8.63 -0.13
CA ARG A 76 26.58 8.74 -0.71
C ARG A 76 26.61 8.38 -2.20
N LEU A 77 25.53 7.82 -2.74
CA LEU A 77 25.42 7.47 -4.15
C LEU A 77 24.99 8.70 -4.99
N PRO A 78 25.52 8.86 -6.23
CA PRO A 78 25.28 10.05 -7.04
C PRO A 78 23.92 10.05 -7.74
N ASN A 79 23.13 11.10 -7.50
CA ASN A 79 21.92 11.37 -8.26
C ASN A 79 22.26 11.98 -9.62
N GLU A 80 22.35 11.11 -10.63
CA GLU A 80 21.86 11.41 -11.98
C GLU A 80 21.68 10.13 -12.82
N GLN A 81 22.44 9.06 -12.59
CA GLN A 81 22.08 7.70 -13.08
C GLN A 81 22.47 6.55 -12.10
N GLY A 82 22.87 6.85 -10.85
CA GLY A 82 23.28 5.88 -9.81
C GLY A 82 22.44 6.03 -8.53
N LYS A 83 21.24 5.43 -8.55
CA LYS A 83 20.14 5.60 -7.58
C LYS A 83 20.56 5.54 -6.10
N SER A 84 20.20 6.56 -5.31
CA SER A 84 20.31 6.50 -3.84
C SER A 84 19.44 5.39 -3.24
N PHE A 85 18.31 5.05 -3.88
CA PHE A 85 17.47 3.91 -3.52
C PHE A 85 17.81 2.66 -4.34
N ILE A 86 18.19 1.58 -3.66
CA ILE A 86 18.51 0.28 -4.24
C ILE A 86 17.46 -0.75 -3.80
N ASN A 87 16.81 -1.43 -4.75
CA ASN A 87 15.89 -2.53 -4.44
C ASN A 87 16.67 -3.83 -4.18
N LEU A 88 16.67 -4.27 -2.92
CA LEU A 88 17.40 -5.45 -2.44
C LEU A 88 16.70 -6.76 -2.81
N THR A 89 15.40 -6.73 -3.06
CA THR A 89 14.58 -7.93 -3.28
C THR A 89 14.16 -8.11 -4.74
N SER A 90 14.72 -7.31 -5.65
CA SER A 90 14.38 -7.32 -7.09
C SER A 90 14.49 -8.68 -7.78
N LYS A 91 15.29 -9.60 -7.23
CA LYS A 91 15.51 -10.97 -7.76
C LYS A 91 14.75 -12.06 -7.00
N LEU A 92 14.08 -11.73 -5.89
CA LEU A 92 13.43 -12.71 -5.00
C LEU A 92 11.99 -13.04 -5.39
N GLY A 93 11.54 -12.53 -6.54
CA GLY A 93 10.19 -12.75 -6.99
C GLY A 93 9.14 -12.00 -6.15
N PRO A 94 7.87 -12.23 -6.48
CA PRO A 94 6.76 -11.46 -5.94
C PRO A 94 6.34 -11.90 -4.53
N HIS A 95 6.72 -11.13 -3.49
CA HIS A 95 6.32 -11.39 -2.09
C HIS A 95 5.91 -10.13 -1.32
N ARG A 96 5.14 -10.32 -0.25
CA ARG A 96 4.77 -9.24 0.69
C ARG A 96 5.82 -9.10 1.79
N PHE A 97 6.93 -8.44 1.45
CA PHE A 97 7.97 -8.08 2.40
C PHE A 97 7.42 -7.15 3.47
N TRP A 98 7.72 -7.45 4.73
CA TRP A 98 7.11 -6.78 5.87
C TRP A 98 8.13 -6.04 6.73
N ASP A 99 9.24 -6.69 7.05
CA ASP A 99 10.32 -6.12 7.86
C ASP A 99 11.69 -6.49 7.27
N VAL A 100 12.69 -5.73 7.67
CA VAL A 100 14.09 -5.87 7.25
C VAL A 100 15.00 -5.78 8.46
N LEU A 101 16.15 -6.43 8.43
CA LEU A 101 17.22 -6.21 9.40
C LEU A 101 18.57 -6.40 8.70
N GLU A 102 19.50 -5.49 8.94
CA GLU A 102 20.92 -5.74 8.71
C GLU A 102 21.54 -6.15 10.05
N ASP A 103 22.05 -7.37 10.14
CA ASP A 103 22.69 -7.86 11.36
C ASP A 103 24.07 -7.24 11.55
N ARG A 104 24.65 -7.37 12.75
CA ARG A 104 25.98 -6.84 13.08
C ARG A 104 27.12 -7.40 12.22
N ARG A 105 26.89 -8.47 11.46
CA ARG A 105 27.85 -9.08 10.54
C ARG A 105 27.67 -8.59 9.11
N GLY A 106 26.67 -7.74 8.85
CA GLY A 106 26.35 -7.15 7.54
C GLY A 106 25.51 -8.06 6.65
N ASN A 107 24.88 -9.11 7.21
CA ASN A 107 23.90 -9.89 6.47
C ASN A 107 22.52 -9.24 6.57
N LEU A 108 21.70 -9.46 5.55
CA LEU A 108 20.36 -8.92 5.46
C LEU A 108 19.33 -10.02 5.70
N TRP A 109 18.31 -9.69 6.48
CA TRP A 109 17.16 -10.52 6.76
C TRP A 109 15.93 -9.81 6.24
N PHE A 110 15.12 -10.50 5.43
CA PHE A 110 13.85 -9.99 4.91
C PHE A 110 12.73 -10.90 5.37
N THR A 111 11.76 -10.35 6.10
CA THR A 111 10.58 -11.13 6.50
C THR A 111 9.44 -10.90 5.52
N THR A 112 8.59 -11.92 5.36
CA THR A 112 7.43 -11.85 4.48
C THR A 112 6.18 -12.33 5.21
N THR A 113 5.03 -11.84 4.77
CA THR A 113 3.73 -12.28 5.31
C THR A 113 3.20 -13.56 4.65
N ASP A 114 3.85 -14.03 3.59
CA ASP A 114 3.37 -15.14 2.75
C ASP A 114 4.40 -16.25 2.49
N SER A 115 5.69 -16.03 2.74
CA SER A 115 6.75 -16.92 2.27
C SER A 115 7.85 -17.22 3.30
N GLY A 116 7.72 -16.80 4.55
CA GLY A 116 8.77 -17.00 5.56
C GLY A 116 9.86 -15.93 5.50
N VAL A 117 11.13 -16.34 5.60
CA VAL A 117 12.29 -15.45 5.77
C VAL A 117 13.31 -15.66 4.67
N TYR A 118 13.82 -14.56 4.12
CA TYR A 118 14.98 -14.58 3.23
C TYR A 118 16.21 -14.05 3.98
N TYR A 119 17.32 -14.77 3.85
CA TYR A 119 18.62 -14.41 4.41
C TYR A 119 19.62 -14.19 3.28
N ASP A 120 20.16 -12.98 3.18
CA ASP A 120 21.14 -12.60 2.18
C ASP A 120 22.48 -12.27 2.85
N ASN A 121 23.47 -13.13 2.62
CA ASN A 121 24.84 -12.95 3.09
C ASN A 121 25.81 -12.51 1.97
N THR A 122 25.30 -12.13 0.80
CA THR A 122 26.13 -11.80 -0.36
C THR A 122 26.97 -10.53 -0.13
N SER A 123 26.53 -9.66 0.78
CA SER A 123 27.22 -8.43 1.21
C SER A 123 28.20 -8.61 2.37
N ALA A 124 28.17 -9.72 3.10
CA ALA A 124 29.01 -9.90 4.30
C ALA A 124 30.48 -10.23 3.95
N PRO A 125 31.45 -9.75 4.73
CA PRO A 125 32.85 -10.14 4.59
C PRO A 125 33.00 -11.64 4.82
N LEU A 126 33.63 -12.32 3.86
CA LEU A 126 33.97 -13.75 3.80
C LEU A 126 34.30 -14.35 5.19
N SER A 127 33.29 -14.84 5.91
CA SER A 127 33.50 -15.69 7.07
C SER A 127 32.52 -16.86 7.03
N ALA A 128 33.00 -17.92 6.37
CA ALA A 128 32.55 -19.31 6.43
C ALA A 128 31.38 -19.79 5.53
N GLY A 129 31.27 -19.34 4.27
CA GLY A 129 30.36 -19.99 3.32
C GLY A 129 30.39 -19.46 1.88
N SER A 130 29.74 -20.19 0.97
CA SER A 130 29.37 -19.66 -0.36
C SER A 130 28.38 -18.52 -0.15
N LYS A 131 28.60 -17.39 -0.83
CA LYS A 131 27.61 -16.30 -0.89
C LYS A 131 26.33 -16.84 -1.50
N SER A 132 25.22 -16.73 -0.81
CA SER A 132 23.92 -17.20 -1.28
C SER A 132 22.79 -16.41 -0.63
N ILE A 133 21.65 -16.45 -1.28
CA ILE A 133 20.39 -16.10 -0.64
C ILE A 133 19.76 -17.41 -0.19
N GLN A 134 19.44 -17.49 1.09
CA GLN A 134 18.75 -18.63 1.69
C GLN A 134 17.31 -18.25 1.96
N HIS A 135 16.44 -19.24 1.91
CA HIS A 135 15.01 -19.09 2.13
C HIS A 135 14.60 -20.09 3.21
N PHE A 136 14.14 -19.57 4.34
CA PHE A 136 13.73 -20.35 5.50
C PHE A 136 12.22 -20.36 5.60
N THR A 137 11.67 -21.57 5.67
CA THR A 137 10.25 -21.82 5.86
C THR A 137 10.02 -22.78 7.02
N THR A 138 8.77 -23.19 7.24
CA THR A 138 8.43 -24.23 8.21
C THR A 138 9.14 -25.56 7.98
N THR A 139 9.54 -25.87 6.74
CA THR A 139 10.34 -27.09 6.46
C THR A 139 11.75 -27.01 7.04
N ASP A 140 12.26 -25.80 7.26
CA ASP A 140 13.59 -25.53 7.81
C ASP A 140 13.55 -25.33 9.33
N GLY A 141 12.36 -25.40 9.94
CA GLY A 141 12.15 -25.28 11.37
C GLY A 141 11.56 -23.95 11.85
N LEU A 142 11.24 -23.01 10.94
CA LEU A 142 10.50 -21.79 11.29
C LEU A 142 9.11 -22.14 11.85
N ALA A 143 8.61 -21.42 12.86
CA ALA A 143 7.31 -21.73 13.48
C ALA A 143 6.12 -21.51 12.54
N ASN A 144 6.20 -20.50 11.67
CA ASN A 144 5.17 -20.17 10.68
C ASN A 144 5.76 -19.33 9.53
N ASN A 145 5.24 -19.47 8.31
CA ASN A 145 5.69 -18.71 7.14
C ASN A 145 5.16 -17.26 7.09
N GLN A 146 4.21 -16.88 7.94
CA GLN A 146 3.84 -15.49 8.15
C GLN A 146 4.77 -14.88 9.19
N VAL A 147 5.68 -13.99 8.78
CA VAL A 147 6.70 -13.38 9.65
C VAL A 147 6.60 -11.85 9.60
N LEU A 148 6.33 -11.25 10.75
CA LEU A 148 5.97 -9.82 10.88
C LEU A 148 7.03 -8.96 11.56
N SER A 149 8.04 -9.57 12.19
CA SER A 149 9.12 -8.83 12.82
C SER A 149 10.41 -9.64 12.84
N VAL A 150 11.53 -8.94 12.75
CA VAL A 150 12.88 -9.49 12.90
C VAL A 150 13.74 -8.60 13.80
N TYR A 151 14.45 -9.23 14.74
CA TYR A 151 15.30 -8.57 15.73
C TYR A 151 16.58 -9.36 15.99
N GLU A 152 17.72 -8.69 16.14
CA GLU A 152 18.98 -9.31 16.60
C GLU A 152 19.21 -8.93 18.07
N ASP A 153 19.31 -9.94 18.94
CA ASP A 153 19.64 -9.72 20.36
C ASP A 153 21.12 -9.41 20.57
N LYS A 154 21.53 -9.02 21.78
CA LYS A 154 22.91 -8.70 22.15
C LYS A 154 23.86 -9.89 22.04
N ALA A 155 23.36 -11.13 22.06
CA ALA A 155 24.14 -12.33 21.84
C ALA A 155 24.35 -12.65 20.35
N GLY A 156 23.70 -11.91 19.44
CA GLY A 156 23.77 -12.12 18.00
C GLY A 156 22.81 -13.19 17.49
N LEU A 157 21.83 -13.61 18.30
CA LEU A 157 20.77 -14.51 17.87
C LEU A 157 19.68 -13.69 17.17
N ILE A 158 19.09 -14.28 16.14
CA ILE A 158 18.03 -13.63 15.36
C ILE A 158 16.68 -14.16 15.82
N TRP A 159 15.79 -13.25 16.16
CA TRP A 159 14.45 -13.52 16.64
C TRP A 159 13.44 -13.09 15.59
N PHE A 160 12.49 -13.98 15.31
CA PHE A 160 11.41 -13.78 14.34
C PHE A 160 10.07 -13.86 15.05
N GLY A 161 9.28 -12.80 14.88
CA GLY A 161 7.87 -12.81 15.25
C GLY A 161 7.03 -13.41 14.13
N THR A 162 6.44 -14.58 14.37
CA THR A 162 5.69 -15.36 13.38
C THR A 162 4.22 -15.47 13.77
N GLY A 163 3.34 -15.80 12.82
CA GLY A 163 1.93 -16.10 13.11
C GLY A 163 1.71 -17.31 14.04
N GLY A 164 2.73 -18.15 14.22
CA GLY A 164 2.72 -19.29 15.15
C GLY A 164 3.41 -19.04 16.49
N GLY A 165 3.93 -17.84 16.72
CA GLY A 165 4.70 -17.47 17.89
C GLY A 165 6.11 -16.98 17.56
N ILE A 166 7.09 -17.22 18.44
CA ILE A 166 8.45 -16.72 18.25
C ILE A 166 9.39 -17.83 17.79
N SER A 167 10.18 -17.56 16.76
CA SER A 167 11.30 -18.42 16.34
C SER A 167 12.63 -17.73 16.61
N ARG A 168 13.56 -18.43 17.25
CA ARG A 168 14.93 -17.97 17.47
C ARG A 168 15.90 -18.78 16.64
N PHE A 169 16.75 -18.11 15.87
CA PHE A 169 17.78 -18.71 15.04
C PHE A 169 19.18 -18.42 15.62
N ASP A 170 19.98 -19.47 15.76
CA ASP A 170 21.35 -19.40 16.32
C ASP A 170 22.46 -19.42 15.26
N GLY A 171 22.09 -19.27 13.98
CA GLY A 171 23.00 -19.44 12.85
C GLY A 171 23.02 -20.85 12.26
N LYS A 172 22.38 -21.83 12.92
CA LYS A 172 22.31 -23.23 12.48
C LYS A 172 20.91 -23.80 12.49
N SER A 173 20.13 -23.51 13.53
CA SER A 173 18.82 -24.12 13.75
C SER A 173 17.84 -23.16 14.41
N PHE A 174 16.55 -23.43 14.20
CA PHE A 174 15.47 -22.71 14.86
C PHE A 174 15.08 -23.37 16.18
N ARG A 175 14.84 -22.54 17.20
CA ARG A 175 14.12 -22.90 18.42
C ARG A 175 12.82 -22.10 18.47
N ASN A 176 11.70 -22.81 18.52
CA ASN A 176 10.38 -22.20 18.52
C ASN A 176 9.79 -22.12 19.93
N PHE A 177 9.12 -21.01 20.20
CA PHE A 177 8.35 -20.76 21.40
C PHE A 177 6.91 -20.53 20.98
N THR A 178 6.07 -21.55 21.17
CA THR A 178 4.67 -21.59 20.71
C THR A 178 3.75 -21.98 21.86
N SER A 179 2.45 -21.78 21.67
CA SER A 179 1.41 -22.28 22.60
C SER A 179 1.47 -23.81 22.74
N PRO A 180 1.21 -24.39 23.93
CA PRO A 180 0.85 -23.73 25.20
C PRO A 180 2.06 -23.28 26.04
N ASN A 181 3.29 -23.52 25.58
CA ASN A 181 4.52 -23.31 26.35
C ASN A 181 4.95 -21.84 26.46
N ALA A 182 4.40 -20.98 25.59
CA ALA A 182 4.50 -19.53 25.65
C ALA A 182 3.08 -18.92 25.63
N PRO A 183 2.86 -17.75 26.28
CA PRO A 183 1.58 -17.01 26.36
C PRO A 183 1.24 -16.35 25.02
N LEU A 184 1.20 -17.17 23.98
CA LEU A 184 0.88 -16.83 22.61
C LEU A 184 -0.51 -17.40 22.39
N PHE A 185 -1.50 -16.68 22.93
CA PHE A 185 -2.80 -17.27 23.26
C PHE A 185 -3.74 -17.39 22.07
N TYR A 186 -4.49 -18.48 22.08
CA TYR A 186 -5.74 -18.62 21.35
C TYR A 186 -6.84 -18.13 22.30
N LYS A 187 -7.48 -17.00 22.00
CA LYS A 187 -8.62 -16.50 22.80
C LYS A 187 -9.88 -16.61 21.95
N GLU A 188 -10.93 -17.24 22.51
CA GLU A 188 -12.28 -17.30 21.93
C GLU A 188 -12.38 -17.88 20.50
N GLY A 189 -11.49 -18.81 20.12
CA GLY A 189 -11.59 -19.42 18.79
C GLY A 189 -10.66 -18.82 17.73
N HIS A 190 -9.94 -17.73 18.06
CA HIS A 190 -9.17 -16.98 17.09
C HIS A 190 -7.68 -16.90 17.47
N TYR A 191 -6.82 -17.20 16.50
CA TYR A 191 -5.39 -16.90 16.58
C TYR A 191 -5.22 -15.39 16.42
N ASN A 192 -4.82 -14.71 17.49
CA ASN A 192 -4.64 -13.26 17.47
C ASN A 192 -3.24 -12.89 17.99
N ASN A 193 -2.20 -13.55 17.48
CA ASN A 193 -0.83 -13.49 18.00
C ASN A 193 0.18 -12.95 16.99
N ASP A 194 -0.26 -12.11 16.06
CA ASP A 194 0.63 -11.41 15.16
C ASP A 194 1.68 -10.67 16.00
N ILE A 195 2.94 -11.07 15.91
CA ILE A 195 4.04 -10.48 16.69
C ILE A 195 4.55 -9.25 15.94
N HIS A 196 4.13 -8.07 16.37
CA HIS A 196 4.40 -6.81 15.69
C HIS A 196 5.80 -6.27 15.96
N THR A 197 6.32 -6.43 17.19
CA THR A 197 7.62 -5.89 17.57
C THR A 197 8.30 -6.73 18.64
N ILE A 198 9.63 -6.76 18.59
CA ILE A 198 10.51 -7.42 19.54
C ILE A 198 11.65 -6.44 19.83
N ILE A 199 11.91 -6.18 21.11
CA ILE A 199 13.12 -5.47 21.56
C ILE A 199 13.76 -6.21 22.72
N GLU A 200 15.06 -6.03 22.92
CA GLU A 200 15.77 -6.45 24.12
C GLU A 200 16.12 -5.24 24.98
N ASP A 201 15.76 -5.28 26.27
CA ASP A 201 16.12 -4.23 27.22
C ASP A 201 17.60 -4.32 27.67
N LYS A 202 18.10 -3.30 28.37
CA LYS A 202 19.45 -3.26 28.96
C LYS A 202 19.75 -4.45 29.87
N GLN A 203 18.75 -5.08 30.47
CA GLN A 203 18.90 -6.24 31.36
C GLN A 203 18.86 -7.58 30.63
N GLY A 204 18.63 -7.59 29.30
CA GLY A 204 18.60 -8.79 28.48
C GLY A 204 17.23 -9.48 28.42
N LYS A 205 16.15 -8.80 28.82
CA LYS A 205 14.79 -9.33 28.66
C LYS A 205 14.24 -8.92 27.30
N LEU A 206 13.50 -9.83 26.68
CA LEU A 206 12.80 -9.55 25.43
C LEU A 206 11.40 -9.03 25.73
N TRP A 207 11.09 -7.84 25.24
CA TRP A 207 9.76 -7.24 25.29
C TRP A 207 9.11 -7.41 23.93
N VAL A 208 7.92 -7.98 23.93
CA VAL A 208 7.24 -8.41 22.71
C VAL A 208 5.85 -7.80 22.65
N GLY A 209 5.62 -7.03 21.59
CA GLY A 209 4.32 -6.48 21.25
C GLY A 209 3.60 -7.39 20.27
N THR A 210 2.34 -7.68 20.56
CA THR A 210 1.52 -8.59 19.76
C THR A 210 0.16 -7.95 19.48
N ARG A 211 -0.58 -8.49 18.50
CA ARG A 211 -1.98 -8.14 18.28
C ARG A 211 -2.88 -8.52 19.46
N GLY A 212 -2.51 -9.57 20.18
CA GLY A 212 -3.10 -10.01 21.43
C GLY A 212 -2.29 -9.46 22.61
N ASP A 213 -2.08 -10.30 23.63
CA ASP A 213 -1.37 -9.92 24.83
C ASP A 213 0.11 -9.60 24.56
N ALA A 214 0.58 -8.42 24.98
CA ALA A 214 2.00 -8.12 25.04
C ALA A 214 2.65 -8.82 26.25
N PHE A 215 3.91 -9.23 26.12
CA PHE A 215 4.62 -9.96 27.17
C PHE A 215 6.12 -9.64 27.22
N VAL A 216 6.74 -10.01 28.34
CA VAL A 216 8.19 -9.98 28.54
C VAL A 216 8.72 -11.40 28.75
N TYR A 217 9.89 -11.72 28.18
CA TYR A 217 10.61 -12.98 28.36
C TYR A 217 11.97 -12.72 29.00
N ASP A 218 12.24 -13.34 30.15
CA ASP A 218 13.48 -13.16 30.92
C ASP A 218 14.56 -14.22 30.63
N GLY A 219 14.39 -15.01 29.57
CA GLY A 219 15.22 -16.18 29.27
C GLY A 219 14.75 -17.49 29.92
N LYS A 220 13.78 -17.44 30.84
CA LYS A 220 13.20 -18.60 31.52
C LYS A 220 11.69 -18.65 31.43
N LYS A 221 11.02 -17.53 31.68
CA LYS A 221 9.57 -17.40 31.79
C LYS A 221 9.07 -16.23 30.94
N PHE A 222 7.89 -16.43 30.37
CA PHE A 222 7.10 -15.38 29.76
C PHE A 222 6.10 -14.81 30.76
N THR A 223 5.98 -13.49 30.80
CA THR A 223 5.07 -12.77 31.70
C THR A 223 4.26 -11.75 30.90
N THR A 224 2.93 -11.88 30.91
CA THR A 224 2.03 -10.91 30.28
C THR A 224 2.18 -9.53 30.92
N LEU A 225 2.25 -8.49 30.08
CA LEU A 225 2.27 -7.11 30.53
C LEU A 225 0.86 -6.67 30.89
N THR A 226 0.67 -6.26 32.14
CA THR A 226 -0.64 -5.82 32.63
C THR A 226 -0.58 -4.43 33.26
N HIS A 227 -1.67 -3.70 33.14
CA HIS A 227 -1.91 -2.45 33.85
C HIS A 227 -3.30 -2.50 34.48
N LYS A 228 -3.39 -2.22 35.79
CA LYS A 228 -4.63 -2.30 36.59
C LYS A 228 -5.35 -3.66 36.48
N GLY A 229 -4.60 -4.75 36.35
CA GLY A 229 -5.13 -6.11 36.25
C GLY A 229 -5.50 -6.55 34.83
N GLU A 230 -5.44 -5.65 33.85
CA GLU A 230 -5.81 -5.93 32.46
C GLU A 230 -4.57 -6.02 31.56
N PRO A 231 -4.54 -6.90 30.54
CA PRO A 231 -3.43 -7.02 29.62
C PRO A 231 -3.33 -5.81 28.67
N PHE A 232 -2.13 -5.58 28.16
CA PHE A 232 -1.94 -4.74 26.98
C PHE A 232 -2.19 -5.57 25.71
N LEU A 233 -3.03 -5.05 24.82
CA LEU A 233 -3.44 -5.65 23.55
C LEU A 233 -3.04 -4.76 22.37
N ASP A 234 -2.90 -5.36 21.19
CA ASP A 234 -2.57 -4.65 19.94
C ASP A 234 -1.36 -3.71 20.07
N VAL A 235 -0.27 -4.24 20.65
CA VAL A 235 0.95 -3.48 20.90
C VAL A 235 1.84 -3.51 19.67
N TRP A 236 1.84 -2.41 18.92
CA TRP A 236 2.60 -2.25 17.68
C TRP A 236 4.04 -1.77 17.89
N GLY A 237 4.24 -0.86 18.84
CA GLY A 237 5.53 -0.24 19.12
C GLY A 237 5.95 -0.41 20.57
N ILE A 238 7.21 -0.79 20.78
CA ILE A 238 7.88 -0.83 22.08
C ILE A 238 9.27 -0.22 21.92
N LEU A 239 9.71 0.55 22.92
CA LEU A 239 11.03 1.16 22.98
C LEU A 239 11.55 1.16 24.42
N GLU A 240 12.83 0.84 24.63
CA GLU A 240 13.52 1.22 25.86
C GLU A 240 14.22 2.58 25.67
N ASP A 241 13.93 3.55 26.54
CA ASP A 241 14.59 4.86 26.49
C ASP A 241 15.99 4.86 27.13
N SER A 242 16.72 5.95 26.94
CA SER A 242 18.07 6.16 27.48
C SER A 242 18.13 6.04 29.01
N LYS A 243 17.03 6.26 29.74
CA LYS A 243 16.93 6.11 31.19
C LYS A 243 16.52 4.70 31.64
N GLY A 244 16.21 3.81 30.70
CA GLY A 244 15.78 2.44 30.99
C GLY A 244 14.28 2.28 31.22
N ASN A 245 13.46 3.29 30.87
CA ASN A 245 12.02 3.13 30.89
C ASN A 245 11.55 2.43 29.62
N ILE A 246 10.52 1.60 29.74
CA ILE A 246 9.87 0.98 28.58
C ILE A 246 8.68 1.83 28.16
N TRP A 247 8.66 2.21 26.89
CA TRP A 247 7.56 2.87 26.23
C TRP A 247 6.83 1.87 25.36
N LEU A 248 5.50 1.86 25.42
CA LEU A 248 4.69 1.04 24.55
C LEU A 248 3.39 1.74 24.19
N SER A 249 2.76 1.32 23.09
CA SER A 249 1.41 1.73 22.77
C SER A 249 0.54 0.55 22.39
N GLY A 250 -0.65 0.51 22.96
CA GLY A 250 -1.67 -0.50 22.73
C GLY A 250 -2.93 -0.23 23.55
N TYR A 251 -3.94 -1.07 23.38
CA TYR A 251 -5.15 -1.05 24.21
C TYR A 251 -4.84 -1.67 25.57
N ASN A 252 -5.46 -1.16 26.64
CA ASN A 252 -5.39 -1.80 27.95
C ASN A 252 -6.80 -2.25 28.35
N GLY A 253 -7.00 -3.57 28.46
CA GLY A 253 -8.31 -4.20 28.63
C GLY A 253 -9.08 -4.38 27.31
N PHE A 254 -10.19 -5.13 27.38
CA PHE A 254 -10.97 -5.55 26.19
C PHE A 254 -12.00 -4.53 25.70
N SER A 255 -12.16 -3.38 26.38
CA SER A 255 -13.24 -2.41 26.14
C SER A 255 -12.77 -1.05 25.59
N GLY A 256 -11.46 -0.84 25.46
CA GLY A 256 -10.90 0.42 24.96
C GLY A 256 -10.72 0.41 23.45
N SER A 257 -11.43 1.29 22.73
CA SER A 257 -11.27 1.48 21.28
C SER A 257 -10.05 2.33 20.90
N THR A 258 -9.26 2.79 21.89
CA THR A 258 -8.26 3.84 21.69
C THR A 258 -6.97 3.49 22.43
N GLY A 259 -5.94 3.11 21.68
CA GLY A 259 -4.63 2.79 22.26
C GLY A 259 -3.99 4.05 22.83
N GLY A 260 -3.31 3.93 23.97
CA GLY A 260 -2.58 5.04 24.58
C GLY A 260 -1.06 4.86 24.47
N LEU A 261 -0.29 5.92 24.69
CA LEU A 261 1.15 5.84 24.88
C LEU A 261 1.45 5.71 26.37
N TYR A 262 2.08 4.61 26.77
CA TYR A 262 2.41 4.28 28.15
C TYR A 262 3.92 4.26 28.37
N ARG A 263 4.33 4.64 29.57
CA ARG A 263 5.71 4.54 30.06
C ARG A 263 5.75 3.67 31.31
N TYR A 264 6.68 2.73 31.36
CA TYR A 264 6.99 1.87 32.50
C TYR A 264 8.36 2.22 33.06
N ASP A 265 8.40 2.55 34.35
CA ASP A 265 9.63 2.96 35.05
C ASP A 265 10.35 1.82 35.78
N GLY A 266 9.94 0.56 35.53
CA GLY A 266 10.39 -0.60 36.29
C GLY A 266 9.46 -0.98 37.45
N SER A 267 8.46 -0.16 37.75
CA SER A 267 7.46 -0.42 38.80
C SER A 267 6.02 -0.20 38.32
N THR A 268 5.74 0.91 37.64
CA THR A 268 4.38 1.30 37.29
C THR A 268 4.27 1.73 35.83
N PHE A 269 3.16 1.36 35.19
CA PHE A 269 2.77 1.91 33.90
C PHE A 269 2.02 3.22 34.11
N THR A 270 2.52 4.30 33.52
CA THR A 270 1.87 5.62 33.47
C THR A 270 1.42 5.89 32.04
N LYS A 271 0.14 6.22 31.83
CA LYS A 271 -0.31 6.70 30.52
C LYS A 271 0.18 8.13 30.32
N VAL A 272 1.05 8.33 29.34
CA VAL A 272 1.68 9.62 29.02
C VAL A 272 0.86 10.40 27.99
N SER A 273 0.16 9.70 27.10
CA SER A 273 -0.68 10.32 26.08
C SER A 273 -1.88 9.44 25.74
N GLU A 274 -2.99 10.09 25.37
CA GLU A 274 -4.13 9.41 24.74
C GLU A 274 -3.87 9.11 23.25
N ARG A 275 -2.78 9.63 22.67
CA ARG A 275 -2.35 9.28 21.31
C ARG A 275 -1.80 7.85 21.28
N GLY A 276 -2.21 7.09 20.28
CA GLY A 276 -1.66 5.77 20.00
C GLY A 276 -0.40 5.85 19.15
N ALA A 277 0.38 4.78 19.11
CA ALA A 277 1.59 4.70 18.31
C ALA A 277 1.77 3.34 17.61
N TYR A 278 2.05 3.39 16.30
CA TYR A 278 2.51 2.25 15.52
C TYR A 278 4.02 2.06 15.59
N ALA A 279 4.78 3.15 15.64
CA ALA A 279 6.22 3.13 15.87
C ALA A 279 6.61 4.17 16.92
N ILE A 280 7.63 3.84 17.71
CA ILE A 280 8.14 4.67 18.81
C ILE A 280 9.67 4.67 18.72
N ILE A 281 10.29 5.85 18.69
CA ILE A 281 11.75 5.99 18.79
C ILE A 281 12.13 7.09 19.77
N GLN A 282 13.34 7.02 20.31
CA GLN A 282 13.98 8.15 20.98
C GLN A 282 15.05 8.73 20.05
N ASP A 283 15.03 10.04 19.83
CA ASP A 283 16.08 10.72 19.07
C ASP A 283 17.32 10.99 19.93
N LYS A 284 18.43 11.39 19.30
CA LYS A 284 19.69 11.74 20.01
C LYS A 284 19.56 12.89 20.99
N LYS A 285 18.51 13.72 20.88
CA LYS A 285 18.22 14.84 21.78
C LYS A 285 17.36 14.41 22.97
N GLY A 286 16.94 13.14 23.02
CA GLY A 286 16.15 12.55 24.08
C GLY A 286 14.64 12.72 23.90
N ASN A 287 14.17 13.27 22.78
CA ASN A 287 12.73 13.38 22.49
C ASN A 287 12.18 12.02 22.12
N ILE A 288 10.91 11.78 22.47
CA ILE A 288 10.18 10.60 21.98
C ILE A 288 9.40 10.99 20.73
N TRP A 289 9.50 10.17 19.70
CA TRP A 289 8.77 10.34 18.46
C TRP A 289 7.83 9.17 18.24
N THR A 290 6.63 9.48 17.75
CA THR A 290 5.63 8.48 17.43
C THR A 290 4.98 8.74 16.08
N THR A 291 4.62 7.67 15.38
CA THR A 291 3.64 7.66 14.30
C THR A 291 2.37 6.99 14.82
N GLY A 292 1.18 7.52 14.52
CA GLY A 292 -0.06 6.84 14.88
C GLY A 292 -1.26 7.75 15.13
N PRO A 293 -2.38 7.19 15.59
CA PRO A 293 -3.63 7.92 15.85
C PRO A 293 -3.47 9.08 16.83
N VAL A 294 -3.94 10.26 16.43
CA VAL A 294 -3.89 11.47 17.28
C VAL A 294 -5.15 11.64 18.12
N ASN A 295 -6.27 11.08 17.66
CA ASN A 295 -7.55 11.16 18.33
C ASN A 295 -8.02 9.75 18.69
N PRO A 296 -8.18 9.45 19.99
CA PRO A 296 -8.87 8.27 20.45
C PRO A 296 -10.18 7.97 19.70
N ALA A 297 -11.07 8.95 19.59
CA ALA A 297 -12.37 8.78 18.98
C ALA A 297 -12.34 8.63 17.45
N ASN A 298 -11.20 8.93 16.81
CA ASN A 298 -11.03 8.83 15.37
C ASN A 298 -9.61 8.40 14.99
N TRP A 299 -9.45 7.09 14.82
CA TRP A 299 -8.17 6.45 14.47
C TRP A 299 -7.68 6.75 13.03
N THR A 300 -8.54 7.33 12.18
CA THR A 300 -8.21 7.61 10.78
C THR A 300 -7.33 8.84 10.60
N VAL A 301 -7.26 9.71 11.62
CA VAL A 301 -6.31 10.84 11.63
C VAL A 301 -5.08 10.42 12.41
N GLN A 302 -3.96 10.39 11.72
CA GLN A 302 -2.67 10.00 12.28
C GLN A 302 -1.66 11.12 12.11
N ALA A 303 -0.63 11.11 12.94
CA ALA A 303 0.45 12.06 12.80
C ALA A 303 1.81 11.51 13.18
N LEU A 304 2.84 12.14 12.62
CA LEU A 304 4.18 12.17 13.21
C LEU A 304 4.18 13.18 14.36
N SER A 305 4.31 12.68 15.59
CA SER A 305 4.31 13.50 16.81
C SER A 305 5.67 13.44 17.51
N ARG A 306 6.11 14.58 18.05
CA ARG A 306 7.33 14.71 18.87
C ARG A 306 6.97 15.14 20.29
N TYR A 307 7.36 14.35 21.28
CA TYR A 307 7.27 14.66 22.70
C TYR A 307 8.59 15.25 23.18
N ASP A 308 8.54 16.50 23.65
CA ASP A 308 9.73 17.26 24.04
C ASP A 308 10.42 16.65 25.26
N ALA A 309 11.72 16.39 25.15
CA ALA A 309 12.54 15.75 26.17
C ALA A 309 12.51 16.45 27.53
N LYS A 310 12.39 17.79 27.56
CA LYS A 310 12.39 18.57 28.82
C LYS A 310 11.09 18.42 29.59
N SER A 311 10.00 18.18 28.87
CA SER A 311 8.65 18.03 29.44
C SER A 311 8.21 16.56 29.54
N LEU A 312 8.96 15.62 28.98
CA LEU A 312 8.57 14.21 28.81
C LEU A 312 8.13 13.50 30.11
N TYR A 313 8.62 13.94 31.26
CA TYR A 313 8.32 13.38 32.57
C TYR A 313 7.41 14.26 33.44
N SER A 314 6.85 15.35 32.88
CA SER A 314 5.82 16.14 33.54
C SER A 314 4.44 15.46 33.43
N GLU A 315 3.45 15.96 34.16
CA GLU A 315 2.06 15.46 34.06
C GLU A 315 1.46 15.61 32.66
N LYS A 316 1.91 16.61 31.90
CA LYS A 316 1.43 16.93 30.56
C LYS A 316 2.63 17.28 29.68
N PRO A 317 3.24 16.30 29.00
CA PRO A 317 4.36 16.57 28.11
C PRO A 317 3.92 17.45 26.95
N THR A 318 4.82 18.32 26.50
CA THR A 318 4.66 19.13 25.30
C THR A 318 4.79 18.23 24.08
N VAL A 319 3.75 18.21 23.25
CA VAL A 319 3.70 17.43 22.01
C VAL A 319 3.61 18.38 20.82
N THR A 320 4.53 18.24 19.87
CA THR A 320 4.49 18.94 18.58
C THR A 320 4.05 17.95 17.51
N GLU A 321 3.03 18.32 16.73
CA GLU A 321 2.63 17.56 15.56
C GLU A 321 3.43 18.07 14.34
N ILE A 322 4.23 17.20 13.73
CA ILE A 322 5.13 17.57 12.64
C ILE A 322 4.43 17.40 11.28
N LYS A 323 3.63 16.34 11.14
CA LYS A 323 2.83 16.10 9.93
C LYS A 323 1.60 15.27 10.27
N SER A 324 0.45 15.71 9.78
CA SER A 324 -0.83 15.01 9.85
C SER A 324 -1.14 14.28 8.54
N GLY A 325 -1.88 13.19 8.61
CA GLY A 325 -2.19 12.32 7.48
C GLY A 325 -3.15 11.18 7.84
N LYS A 326 -3.38 10.28 6.89
CA LYS A 326 -4.35 9.17 7.07
C LYS A 326 -3.72 7.89 7.64
N ALA A 327 -2.45 7.64 7.36
CA ALA A 327 -1.80 6.38 7.72
C ALA A 327 -0.27 6.54 7.77
N PHE A 328 0.32 6.62 8.97
CA PHE A 328 1.77 6.60 9.17
C PHE A 328 2.20 5.30 9.83
N TYR A 329 3.35 4.78 9.43
CA TYR A 329 3.84 3.47 9.85
C TYR A 329 5.25 3.58 10.42
N GLY A 330 6.26 3.10 9.69
CA GLY A 330 7.61 3.00 10.21
C GLY A 330 8.21 4.36 10.56
N LEU A 331 9.16 4.34 11.50
CA LEU A 331 9.80 5.52 12.04
C LEU A 331 11.24 5.18 12.43
N SER A 332 12.20 6.00 12.02
CA SER A 332 13.60 5.82 12.39
C SER A 332 14.37 7.13 12.30
N GLU A 333 15.34 7.34 13.19
CA GLU A 333 16.24 8.49 13.10
C GLU A 333 17.47 8.12 12.27
N ALA A 334 17.89 8.92 11.31
CA ALA A 334 19.13 8.69 10.56
C ALA A 334 20.38 9.17 11.34
N ASN A 335 21.58 8.89 10.81
CA ASN A 335 22.84 9.27 11.47
C ASN A 335 23.05 10.79 11.57
N ASP A 336 22.50 11.55 10.63
CA ASP A 336 22.51 13.01 10.64
C ASP A 336 21.47 13.63 11.59
N GLY A 337 20.66 12.81 12.27
CA GLY A 337 19.61 13.24 13.18
C GLY A 337 18.28 13.59 12.50
N SER A 338 18.16 13.39 11.17
CA SER A 338 16.89 13.53 10.47
C SER A 338 15.95 12.37 10.81
N ILE A 339 14.64 12.64 10.85
CA ILE A 339 13.61 11.66 11.17
C ILE A 339 13.01 11.13 9.87
N TRP A 340 13.18 9.84 9.63
CA TRP A 340 12.59 9.12 8.51
C TRP A 340 11.32 8.44 8.95
N PHE A 341 10.27 8.57 8.14
CA PHE A 341 8.99 7.96 8.43
C PHE A 341 8.26 7.54 7.15
N GLY A 342 7.42 6.54 7.27
CA GLY A 342 6.68 5.95 6.16
C GLY A 342 5.17 6.15 6.27
N ASP A 343 4.49 6.09 5.14
CA ASP A 343 3.04 6.13 5.04
C ASP A 343 2.53 5.04 4.07
N ALA A 344 1.23 5.05 3.72
CA ALA A 344 0.65 4.06 2.80
C ALA A 344 1.12 4.17 1.34
N THR A 345 1.86 5.22 1.00
CA THR A 345 2.24 5.58 -0.37
C THR A 345 3.74 5.79 -0.55
N GLY A 346 4.49 6.08 0.52
CA GLY A 346 5.93 6.24 0.41
C GLY A 346 6.65 6.61 1.69
N VAL A 347 7.84 7.18 1.48
CA VAL A 347 8.82 7.52 2.51
C VAL A 347 9.08 9.02 2.54
N TYR A 348 9.27 9.53 3.75
CA TYR A 348 9.54 10.93 4.03
C TYR A 348 10.77 11.06 4.93
N ARG A 349 11.44 12.22 4.85
CA ARG A 349 12.49 12.63 5.78
C ARG A 349 12.21 14.02 6.29
N TYR A 350 12.29 14.21 7.60
CA TYR A 350 12.23 15.50 8.27
C TYR A 350 13.60 15.86 8.84
N ASP A 351 14.22 16.93 8.37
CA ASP A 351 15.56 17.37 8.80
C ASP A 351 15.54 18.31 10.03
N GLY A 352 14.37 18.55 10.61
CA GLY A 352 14.15 19.53 11.67
C GLY A 352 13.54 20.85 11.17
N LYS A 353 13.43 21.05 9.86
CA LYS A 353 12.83 22.25 9.24
C LYS A 353 11.96 21.92 8.03
N THR A 354 12.43 21.03 7.17
CA THR A 354 11.82 20.67 5.89
C THR A 354 11.43 19.20 5.91
N ILE A 355 10.28 18.89 5.31
CA ILE A 355 9.90 17.50 5.00
C ILE A 355 10.21 17.26 3.52
N THR A 356 11.14 16.35 3.26
CA THR A 356 11.37 15.78 1.94
C THR A 356 10.41 14.63 1.72
N ASP A 357 9.60 14.72 0.68
CA ASP A 357 8.73 13.63 0.20
C ASP A 357 9.45 12.90 -0.95
N PHE A 358 9.80 11.63 -0.74
CA PHE A 358 10.49 10.84 -1.76
C PHE A 358 9.52 10.12 -2.71
N TYR A 359 8.22 10.12 -2.42
CA TYR A 359 7.21 9.59 -3.35
C TYR A 359 6.79 10.65 -4.36
N ASN A 360 6.49 11.85 -3.88
CA ASN A 360 5.90 12.90 -4.69
C ASN A 360 6.95 13.52 -5.59
N LYS A 361 6.85 13.27 -6.90
CA LYS A 361 7.64 13.97 -7.92
C LYS A 361 6.97 15.28 -8.25
N ALA A 362 7.76 16.32 -8.48
CA ALA A 362 7.35 17.53 -9.19
C ALA A 362 6.90 17.27 -10.67
N GLY A 363 6.65 16.01 -11.05
CA GLY A 363 6.40 15.53 -12.41
C GLY A 363 5.15 14.69 -12.61
N GLN A 364 4.37 14.34 -11.58
CA GLN A 364 3.03 13.76 -11.80
C GLN A 364 2.07 14.85 -12.26
N LYS A 365 1.71 14.80 -13.53
CA LYS A 365 0.77 15.74 -14.15
C LYS A 365 -0.56 15.02 -14.35
N LYS A 366 -1.62 15.63 -13.84
CA LYS A 366 -2.99 15.25 -14.16
C LYS A 366 -3.38 15.93 -15.46
N TYR A 367 -4.03 15.19 -16.35
CA TYR A 367 -4.57 15.70 -17.60
C TYR A 367 -6.06 15.42 -17.61
N SER A 368 -6.87 16.46 -17.75
CA SER A 368 -8.32 16.34 -17.91
C SER A 368 -8.64 15.90 -19.34
N ILE A 369 -9.56 14.96 -19.50
CA ILE A 369 -9.99 14.49 -20.82
C ILE A 369 -10.74 15.61 -21.56
N ASP A 370 -10.30 15.88 -22.78
CA ASP A 370 -11.02 16.72 -23.73
C ASP A 370 -12.07 15.86 -24.43
N THR A 371 -13.29 15.90 -23.90
CA THR A 371 -14.42 15.09 -24.38
C THR A 371 -14.84 15.43 -25.80
N LYS A 372 -14.48 16.60 -26.33
CA LYS A 372 -14.77 16.99 -27.73
C LYS A 372 -13.79 16.40 -28.73
N GLN A 373 -12.60 16.02 -28.28
CA GLN A 373 -11.52 15.47 -29.13
C GLN A 373 -11.29 13.98 -28.89
N SER A 374 -11.88 13.44 -27.83
CA SER A 374 -11.84 12.02 -27.50
C SER A 374 -13.04 11.29 -28.08
N VAL A 375 -12.85 10.05 -28.51
CA VAL A 375 -13.91 9.21 -29.05
C VAL A 375 -13.66 7.75 -28.66
N VAL A 376 -14.72 7.04 -28.29
CA VAL A 376 -14.70 5.59 -28.22
C VAL A 376 -15.61 5.09 -29.34
N ILE A 377 -15.07 4.28 -30.24
CA ILE A 377 -15.84 3.65 -31.33
C ILE A 377 -16.03 2.19 -30.97
N TRP A 378 -17.28 1.80 -30.81
CA TRP A 378 -17.65 0.40 -30.66
C TRP A 378 -17.86 -0.22 -32.05
N LYS A 379 -17.25 -1.38 -32.31
CA LYS A 379 -17.50 -2.19 -33.51
C LYS A 379 -17.90 -3.61 -33.10
N GLY A 380 -19.16 -3.95 -33.35
CA GLY A 380 -19.66 -5.32 -33.25
C GLY A 380 -19.48 -6.06 -34.57
N SER A 381 -19.07 -7.33 -34.51
CA SER A 381 -19.00 -8.20 -35.68
C SER A 381 -20.37 -8.86 -35.89
N MET A 382 -20.99 -8.73 -37.07
CA MET A 382 -22.18 -9.50 -37.44
C MET A 382 -22.00 -10.07 -38.85
N LEU A 383 -21.77 -11.38 -38.97
CA LEU A 383 -21.83 -12.08 -40.25
C LEU A 383 -23.25 -12.60 -40.45
N LEU A 384 -23.98 -12.10 -41.46
CA LEU A 384 -25.28 -12.64 -41.88
C LEU A 384 -25.09 -13.50 -43.13
N GLY A 385 -25.45 -14.79 -43.05
CA GLY A 385 -25.36 -15.72 -44.17
C GLY A 385 -26.36 -15.40 -45.30
N ALA A 386 -25.93 -15.61 -46.54
CA ALA A 386 -26.67 -15.33 -47.76
C ALA A 386 -27.49 -16.56 -48.24
N TRP A 387 -28.71 -16.33 -48.72
CA TRP A 387 -29.44 -17.32 -49.53
C TRP A 387 -28.77 -17.44 -50.92
N GLU A 388 -28.84 -18.63 -51.52
CA GLU A 388 -28.30 -18.93 -52.85
C GLU A 388 -28.78 -17.88 -53.88
N GLY A 389 -27.83 -17.16 -54.50
CA GLY A 389 -28.10 -16.11 -55.48
C GLY A 389 -27.92 -14.66 -55.00
N SER A 390 -27.58 -14.41 -53.74
CA SER A 390 -27.27 -13.05 -53.25
C SER A 390 -25.78 -12.69 -53.39
N LYS A 391 -25.49 -11.52 -53.96
CA LYS A 391 -24.13 -10.93 -53.98
C LYS A 391 -23.81 -10.36 -52.59
N PHE A 392 -22.67 -10.75 -52.02
CA PHE A 392 -22.14 -10.18 -50.78
C PHE A 392 -22.01 -8.66 -50.88
N LEU A 393 -22.57 -7.94 -49.91
CA LEU A 393 -22.42 -6.50 -49.72
C LEU A 393 -22.05 -6.25 -48.24
N GLY A 394 -20.75 -6.08 -47.96
CA GLY A 394 -20.21 -5.64 -46.66
C GLY A 394 -20.02 -6.73 -45.59
N ASP A 395 -19.13 -6.48 -44.62
CA ASP A 395 -18.85 -7.35 -43.45
C ASP A 395 -19.94 -7.31 -42.36
N GLY A 396 -21.07 -6.64 -42.64
CA GLY A 396 -22.24 -6.54 -41.76
C GLY A 396 -21.97 -5.80 -40.44
N SER A 397 -20.84 -5.10 -40.31
CA SER A 397 -20.45 -4.53 -39.04
C SER A 397 -21.34 -3.38 -38.60
N ALA A 398 -21.72 -3.38 -37.32
CA ALA A 398 -22.38 -2.24 -36.69
C ALA A 398 -21.31 -1.44 -35.98
N THR A 399 -21.23 -0.16 -36.30
CA THR A 399 -20.33 0.78 -35.62
C THR A 399 -21.17 1.81 -34.86
N GLY A 400 -20.64 2.32 -33.75
CA GLY A 400 -21.27 3.44 -33.06
C GLY A 400 -20.27 4.24 -32.25
N ASP A 401 -20.44 5.55 -32.28
CA ASP A 401 -19.65 6.48 -31.50
C ASP A 401 -20.22 6.54 -30.07
N VAL A 402 -19.35 6.58 -29.07
CA VAL A 402 -19.73 6.71 -27.66
C VAL A 402 -19.10 7.95 -27.06
N ASP A 403 -19.92 8.80 -26.45
CA ASP A 403 -19.46 10.02 -25.81
C ASP A 403 -18.74 9.73 -24.50
N LEU A 404 -17.57 10.35 -24.34
CA LEU A 404 -16.86 10.45 -23.07
C LEU A 404 -17.45 11.61 -22.26
N LEU A 405 -17.85 11.35 -21.02
CA LEU A 405 -18.45 12.36 -20.14
C LEU A 405 -17.40 13.20 -19.42
N LYS A 406 -16.39 12.53 -18.87
CA LYS A 406 -15.29 13.13 -18.12
C LYS A 406 -14.20 12.09 -17.86
N GLY A 407 -13.05 12.56 -17.43
CA GLY A 407 -12.03 11.70 -16.89
C GLY A 407 -10.69 12.42 -16.73
N GLU A 408 -9.74 11.70 -16.16
CA GLU A 408 -8.37 12.16 -15.98
C GLU A 408 -7.38 11.07 -16.43
N LEU A 409 -6.26 11.49 -17.00
CA LEU A 409 -5.06 10.66 -17.15
C LEU A 409 -3.99 11.18 -16.19
N VAL A 410 -3.29 10.27 -15.53
CA VAL A 410 -2.16 10.58 -14.65
C VAL A 410 -0.89 10.12 -15.34
N LEU A 411 0.00 11.08 -15.62
CA LEU A 411 1.28 10.84 -16.28
C LEU A 411 2.43 11.16 -15.32
N ASP A 412 3.45 10.29 -15.32
CA ASP A 412 4.72 10.50 -14.63
C ASP A 412 5.87 10.34 -15.63
N ASN A 413 6.67 11.39 -15.84
CA ASN A 413 7.84 11.37 -16.73
C ASN A 413 7.55 10.75 -18.12
N ARG A 414 6.45 11.17 -18.76
CA ARG A 414 5.94 10.66 -20.05
C ARG A 414 5.39 9.22 -20.05
N HIS A 415 5.18 8.62 -18.88
CA HIS A 415 4.56 7.31 -18.74
C HIS A 415 3.15 7.46 -18.17
N LEU A 416 2.19 6.74 -18.75
CA LEU A 416 0.86 6.60 -18.18
C LEU A 416 0.96 5.75 -16.91
N VAL A 417 0.56 6.30 -15.78
CA VAL A 417 0.64 5.64 -14.46
C VAL A 417 -0.72 5.47 -13.79
N GLY A 418 -1.77 6.05 -14.37
CA GLY A 418 -3.14 5.92 -13.88
C GLY A 418 -4.10 6.80 -14.67
N GLY A 419 -5.35 6.80 -14.25
CA GLY A 419 -6.41 7.58 -14.88
C GLY A 419 -7.76 6.88 -14.80
N ALA A 420 -8.84 7.63 -14.96
CA ALA A 420 -10.19 7.10 -15.00
C ALA A 420 -11.00 7.85 -16.04
N VAL A 421 -11.78 7.11 -16.82
CA VAL A 421 -12.68 7.66 -17.84
C VAL A 421 -14.09 7.19 -17.60
N GLU A 422 -15.05 8.09 -17.81
CA GLU A 422 -16.48 7.82 -17.70
C GLU A 422 -17.11 8.00 -19.08
N ILE A 423 -17.88 7.00 -19.51
CA ILE A 423 -18.48 6.91 -20.84
C ILE A 423 -20.01 6.80 -20.68
N ASP A 424 -20.77 7.54 -21.48
CA ASP A 424 -22.23 7.45 -21.53
C ASP A 424 -22.68 6.56 -22.69
N MET A 425 -23.05 5.32 -22.40
CA MET A 425 -23.47 4.39 -23.45
C MET A 425 -24.86 4.72 -24.03
N ARG A 426 -25.62 5.68 -23.47
CA ARG A 426 -26.89 6.12 -24.07
C ARG A 426 -26.69 6.87 -25.37
N THR A 427 -25.50 7.45 -25.54
CA THR A 427 -25.11 8.26 -26.70
C THR A 427 -24.76 7.42 -27.92
N ILE A 428 -24.74 6.09 -27.79
CA ILE A 428 -24.43 5.19 -28.91
C ILE A 428 -25.42 5.40 -30.06
N GLU A 429 -24.90 5.94 -31.15
CA GLU A 429 -25.56 6.02 -32.44
C GLU A 429 -25.12 4.84 -33.31
N GLN A 430 -26.04 3.95 -33.64
CA GLN A 430 -25.75 2.78 -34.47
C GLN A 430 -25.73 3.16 -35.95
N LYS A 431 -24.60 2.89 -36.61
CA LYS A 431 -24.38 3.08 -38.04
C LYS A 431 -24.15 1.72 -38.69
N PHE A 432 -24.83 1.48 -39.80
CA PHE A 432 -24.65 0.29 -40.64
C PHE A 432 -23.90 0.68 -41.90
N ASP A 433 -22.90 -0.10 -42.28
CA ASP A 433 -22.13 0.14 -43.52
C ASP A 433 -23.02 0.12 -44.77
N HIS A 434 -24.11 -0.66 -44.75
CA HIS A 434 -25.15 -0.68 -45.78
C HIS A 434 -26.55 -0.68 -45.14
N PRO A 435 -27.29 0.45 -45.14
CA PRO A 435 -28.64 0.49 -44.58
C PRO A 435 -29.63 -0.25 -45.51
N GLY A 436 -30.24 -1.33 -45.03
CA GLY A 436 -31.24 -2.13 -45.75
C GLY A 436 -32.32 -2.68 -44.81
N PRO A 437 -33.51 -3.07 -45.32
CA PRO A 437 -34.64 -3.49 -44.49
C PRO A 437 -34.37 -4.76 -43.66
N HIS A 438 -33.33 -5.53 -44.02
CA HIS A 438 -32.90 -6.75 -43.35
C HIS A 438 -31.76 -6.53 -42.34
N ASN A 439 -31.19 -5.32 -42.27
CA ASN A 439 -30.13 -4.97 -41.33
C ASN A 439 -30.72 -4.37 -40.06
N LYS A 440 -31.51 -5.18 -39.35
CA LYS A 440 -32.03 -4.86 -38.01
C LYS A 440 -31.37 -5.79 -37.00
N LEU A 441 -30.79 -5.23 -35.94
CA LEU A 441 -30.33 -6.03 -34.82
C LEU A 441 -31.53 -6.71 -34.14
N PRO A 442 -31.37 -7.95 -33.67
CA PRO A 442 -32.37 -8.57 -32.83
C PRO A 442 -32.52 -7.78 -31.50
N PRO A 443 -33.71 -7.76 -30.87
CA PRO A 443 -34.04 -6.87 -29.74
C PRO A 443 -33.19 -7.02 -28.48
N PHE A 444 -32.35 -8.06 -28.40
CA PHE A 444 -31.65 -8.45 -27.17
C PHE A 444 -30.38 -7.65 -26.88
N PHE A 445 -29.86 -6.84 -27.80
CA PHE A 445 -28.67 -5.99 -27.57
C PHE A 445 -29.03 -4.49 -27.58
N ASN A 446 -29.71 -4.04 -26.52
CA ASN A 446 -30.00 -2.62 -26.31
C ASN A 446 -29.00 -1.98 -25.35
N VAL A 447 -27.83 -1.59 -25.88
CA VAL A 447 -26.75 -0.91 -25.12
C VAL A 447 -27.18 0.40 -24.45
N LYS A 448 -28.29 1.00 -24.90
CA LYS A 448 -28.87 2.19 -24.26
C LYS A 448 -29.47 1.90 -22.87
N LYS A 449 -29.57 0.63 -22.47
CA LYS A 449 -29.94 0.22 -21.09
C LYS A 449 -28.79 0.38 -20.07
N PHE A 450 -27.55 0.65 -20.51
CA PHE A 450 -26.37 0.71 -19.64
C PHE A 450 -25.82 2.14 -19.56
N PRO A 451 -26.45 3.05 -18.80
CA PRO A 451 -26.24 4.48 -19.01
C PRO A 451 -24.85 5.01 -18.67
N LEU A 452 -24.06 4.28 -17.88
CA LEU A 452 -22.74 4.69 -17.45
C LEU A 452 -21.77 3.51 -17.45
N SER A 453 -20.59 3.69 -18.02
CA SER A 453 -19.48 2.75 -17.89
C SER A 453 -18.23 3.51 -17.47
N THR A 454 -17.44 2.92 -16.57
CA THR A 454 -16.18 3.52 -16.11
C THR A 454 -15.03 2.59 -16.43
N PHE A 455 -13.92 3.16 -16.88
CA PHE A 455 -12.67 2.44 -17.04
C PHE A 455 -11.59 3.14 -16.22
N ALA A 456 -11.06 2.45 -15.22
CA ALA A 456 -10.01 2.94 -14.33
C ALA A 456 -8.71 2.19 -14.61
N ILE A 457 -7.66 2.91 -14.99
CA ILE A 457 -6.34 2.36 -15.28
C ILE A 457 -5.68 1.97 -13.95
N THR A 458 -5.35 0.69 -13.81
CA THR A 458 -4.74 0.13 -12.60
C THR A 458 -3.29 -0.26 -12.81
N GLN A 459 -2.90 -0.55 -14.06
CA GLN A 459 -1.55 -0.96 -14.41
C GLN A 459 -1.23 -0.63 -15.87
N VAL A 460 0.01 -0.25 -16.13
CA VAL A 460 0.52 0.01 -17.48
C VAL A 460 1.85 -0.69 -17.64
N GLU A 461 1.94 -1.57 -18.62
CA GLU A 461 3.14 -2.35 -18.94
C GLU A 461 3.68 -1.98 -20.31
N ARG A 462 4.95 -2.29 -20.55
CA ARG A 462 5.54 -2.14 -21.88
C ARG A 462 5.01 -3.24 -22.80
N GLY A 463 4.47 -2.85 -23.96
CA GLY A 463 4.11 -3.77 -25.02
C GLY A 463 5.39 -4.29 -25.69
N ASN A 464 5.50 -5.61 -25.85
CA ASN A 464 6.64 -6.23 -26.50
C ASN A 464 6.22 -6.74 -27.89
N ASN A 465 6.39 -5.90 -28.91
CA ASN A 465 6.01 -6.23 -30.29
C ASN A 465 7.11 -7.02 -31.04
N GLY A 466 8.20 -7.39 -30.36
CA GLY A 466 9.33 -8.11 -30.97
C GLY A 466 10.18 -7.29 -31.96
N ASN A 467 9.85 -6.02 -32.24
CA ASN A 467 10.52 -5.18 -33.24
C ASN A 467 10.99 -3.81 -32.74
N THR A 468 10.96 -3.54 -31.43
CA THR A 468 11.36 -2.24 -30.86
C THR A 468 12.72 -2.32 -30.17
N ASN A 469 13.74 -1.71 -30.79
CA ASN A 469 15.04 -1.46 -30.14
C ASN A 469 14.87 -0.33 -29.11
N VAL A 470 14.69 -0.68 -27.84
CA VAL A 470 14.58 0.27 -26.72
C VAL A 470 15.96 0.44 -26.05
N PRO A 471 16.40 1.67 -25.72
CA PRO A 471 17.64 1.88 -24.98
C PRO A 471 17.58 1.29 -23.56
N ASN A 472 18.69 0.71 -23.09
CA ASN A 472 18.82 0.09 -21.75
C ASN A 472 18.63 1.07 -20.57
N ASP A 473 18.48 2.37 -20.83
CA ASP A 473 18.22 3.42 -19.84
C ASP A 473 16.71 3.65 -19.56
N GLY A 474 15.84 2.99 -20.32
CA GLY A 474 14.39 3.08 -20.14
C GLY A 474 13.74 4.39 -20.60
N SER A 475 14.44 5.24 -21.35
CA SER A 475 13.88 6.49 -21.89
C SER A 475 13.10 6.28 -23.19
N ILE A 476 11.88 6.85 -23.28
CA ILE A 476 11.13 6.99 -24.53
C ILE A 476 11.60 8.29 -25.21
N ARG A 477 12.60 8.17 -26.08
CA ARG A 477 13.10 9.30 -26.89
C ARG A 477 12.23 9.44 -28.13
N VAL A 478 11.65 10.62 -28.30
CA VAL A 478 10.62 10.93 -29.31
C VAL A 478 11.14 10.69 -30.73
N ARG A 479 10.62 9.65 -31.38
CA ARG A 479 9.79 9.66 -32.61
C ARG A 479 9.36 8.20 -32.83
N ASN A 480 8.09 7.94 -32.60
CA ASN A 480 7.36 6.67 -32.71
C ASN A 480 7.26 5.82 -31.43
N GLU A 481 6.00 5.71 -30.97
CA GLU A 481 5.37 4.50 -30.44
C GLU A 481 5.86 3.98 -29.07
N GLY A 482 5.20 4.46 -28.00
CA GLY A 482 5.11 3.69 -26.76
C GLY A 482 3.98 2.68 -26.89
N ASN A 483 4.25 1.51 -27.48
CA ASN A 483 3.32 0.38 -27.37
C ASN A 483 3.29 -0.04 -25.89
N ILE A 484 2.13 0.09 -25.27
CA ILE A 484 1.89 -0.26 -23.88
C ILE A 484 0.74 -1.24 -23.81
N ASN A 485 0.73 -2.10 -22.79
CA ASN A 485 -0.47 -2.81 -22.39
C ASN A 485 -1.09 -2.04 -21.24
N VAL A 486 -2.32 -1.58 -21.43
CA VAL A 486 -3.09 -0.89 -20.41
C VAL A 486 -4.02 -1.90 -19.77
N THR A 487 -3.83 -2.13 -18.48
CA THR A 487 -4.72 -2.93 -17.65
C THR A 487 -5.55 -1.98 -16.79
N GLY A 488 -6.85 -2.21 -16.76
CA GLY A 488 -7.75 -1.43 -15.94
C GLY A 488 -8.99 -2.21 -15.54
N ASN A 489 -9.72 -1.65 -14.59
CA ASN A 489 -11.02 -2.16 -14.19
C ASN A 489 -12.08 -1.48 -15.07
N LEU A 490 -12.75 -2.28 -15.89
CA LEU A 490 -13.94 -1.88 -16.62
C LEU A 490 -15.15 -2.22 -15.77
N THR A 491 -16.03 -1.24 -15.55
CA THR A 491 -17.31 -1.46 -14.88
C THR A 491 -18.45 -1.21 -15.86
N ILE A 492 -19.27 -2.24 -16.08
CA ILE A 492 -20.50 -2.21 -16.88
C ILE A 492 -21.61 -2.78 -16.01
N GLU A 493 -22.71 -2.04 -15.83
CA GLU A 493 -23.87 -2.49 -15.03
C GLU A 493 -23.50 -2.89 -13.57
N GLY A 494 -22.50 -2.23 -12.98
CA GLY A 494 -22.02 -2.55 -11.63
C GLY A 494 -21.16 -3.83 -11.54
N ILE A 495 -21.07 -4.61 -12.61
CA ILE A 495 -20.09 -5.69 -12.74
C ILE A 495 -18.75 -5.06 -13.08
N THR A 496 -17.70 -5.40 -12.32
CA THR A 496 -16.35 -4.88 -12.53
C THR A 496 -15.42 -6.03 -12.89
N LYS A 497 -14.73 -5.92 -14.02
CA LYS A 497 -13.70 -6.89 -14.44
C LYS A 497 -12.40 -6.19 -14.82
N ALA A 498 -11.29 -6.87 -14.57
CA ALA A 498 -10.00 -6.47 -15.10
C ALA A 498 -9.96 -6.77 -16.60
N VAL A 499 -9.61 -5.77 -17.40
CA VAL A 499 -9.41 -5.91 -18.84
C VAL A 499 -8.04 -5.35 -19.21
N THR A 500 -7.38 -5.96 -20.20
CA THR A 500 -6.08 -5.52 -20.68
C THR A 500 -6.12 -5.36 -22.19
N PHE A 501 -5.60 -4.25 -22.69
CA PHE A 501 -5.52 -4.02 -24.13
C PHE A 501 -4.23 -3.32 -24.55
N PRO A 502 -3.73 -3.61 -25.75
CA PRO A 502 -2.61 -2.87 -26.31
C PRO A 502 -3.06 -1.46 -26.69
N ALA A 503 -2.25 -0.48 -26.33
CA ALA A 503 -2.46 0.92 -26.64
C ALA A 503 -1.14 1.61 -27.02
N GLN A 504 -1.29 2.81 -27.59
CA GLN A 504 -0.22 3.69 -28.02
C GLN A 504 -0.45 5.07 -27.40
N LEU A 505 0.60 5.62 -26.81
CA LEU A 505 0.57 6.94 -26.17
C LEU A 505 1.37 7.97 -26.98
N TYR A 506 0.75 9.12 -27.24
CA TYR A 506 1.30 10.21 -28.06
C TYR A 506 1.28 11.55 -27.31
N PHE A 507 2.33 12.35 -27.46
CA PHE A 507 2.41 13.74 -26.98
C PHE A 507 2.46 14.69 -28.18
N LYS A 508 1.47 15.57 -28.33
CA LYS A 508 1.37 16.48 -29.49
C LYS A 508 2.16 17.77 -29.31
N ASP A 509 2.10 18.37 -28.12
CA ASP A 509 2.65 19.72 -27.87
C ASP A 509 3.66 19.75 -26.69
N GLY A 510 4.40 18.66 -26.49
CA GLY A 510 5.36 18.53 -25.37
C GLY A 510 4.71 18.13 -24.04
N MET A 511 5.50 18.15 -22.95
CA MET A 511 5.07 17.61 -21.63
C MET A 511 4.02 18.47 -20.91
N ASP A 512 3.62 19.62 -21.42
CA ASP A 512 2.56 20.47 -20.87
C ASP A 512 1.39 20.66 -21.85
N GLY A 513 1.38 19.86 -22.92
CA GLY A 513 0.43 19.95 -24.03
C GLY A 513 -0.62 18.86 -24.03
N THR A 514 -1.03 18.46 -25.23
CA THR A 514 -2.05 17.44 -25.44
C THR A 514 -1.47 16.02 -25.48
N VAL A 515 -2.14 15.09 -24.81
CA VAL A 515 -1.81 13.66 -24.74
C VAL A 515 -2.90 12.87 -25.47
N GLU A 516 -2.51 11.91 -26.30
CA GLU A 516 -3.45 11.04 -27.00
C GLU A 516 -3.14 9.56 -26.71
N LEU A 517 -4.11 8.82 -26.19
CA LEU A 517 -4.04 7.37 -25.94
C LEU A 517 -4.95 6.65 -26.95
N ASN A 518 -4.36 5.79 -27.78
CA ASN A 518 -5.06 5.03 -28.82
C ASN A 518 -4.94 3.54 -28.54
N GLY A 519 -6.04 2.80 -28.40
CA GLY A 519 -5.97 1.35 -28.13
C GLY A 519 -7.17 0.59 -28.66
N THR A 520 -7.09 -0.74 -28.64
CA THR A 520 -8.21 -1.61 -29.03
C THR A 520 -8.46 -2.65 -27.97
N LEU A 521 -9.55 -2.47 -27.21
CA LEU A 521 -10.01 -3.42 -26.21
C LEU A 521 -10.99 -4.41 -26.85
N THR A 522 -10.74 -5.71 -26.67
CA THR A 522 -11.68 -6.77 -27.05
C THR A 522 -12.31 -7.35 -25.80
N ILE A 523 -13.64 -7.44 -25.77
CA ILE A 523 -14.40 -8.06 -24.68
C ILE A 523 -15.30 -9.17 -25.23
N ASP A 524 -15.36 -10.31 -24.55
CA ASP A 524 -16.38 -11.34 -24.77
C ASP A 524 -17.65 -10.89 -24.03
N ARG A 525 -18.81 -10.89 -24.69
CA ARG A 525 -20.09 -10.47 -24.10
C ARG A 525 -20.67 -11.49 -23.12
N THR A 526 -20.44 -12.78 -23.35
CA THR A 526 -20.98 -13.87 -22.51
C THR A 526 -20.46 -13.76 -21.07
N ASP A 527 -19.20 -13.33 -20.98
CA ASP A 527 -18.49 -13.03 -19.74
C ASP A 527 -19.23 -12.01 -18.86
N TRP A 528 -20.04 -11.13 -19.45
CA TRP A 528 -20.77 -10.07 -18.74
C TRP A 528 -22.24 -10.40 -18.53
N GLY A 529 -22.64 -11.66 -18.72
CA GLY A 529 -24.04 -12.09 -18.62
C GLY A 529 -24.92 -11.60 -19.76
N ILE A 530 -24.32 -11.06 -20.83
CA ILE A 530 -25.01 -10.62 -22.04
C ILE A 530 -24.99 -11.81 -23.01
N ASP A 531 -25.79 -12.82 -22.70
CA ASP A 531 -25.97 -14.01 -23.52
C ASP A 531 -26.88 -13.70 -24.71
N SER A 532 -26.44 -14.03 -25.92
CA SER A 532 -27.25 -13.92 -27.14
C SER A 532 -28.26 -15.06 -27.28
N GLY A 533 -28.29 -16.01 -26.34
CA GLY A 533 -29.10 -17.21 -26.44
C GLY A 533 -28.75 -17.99 -27.70
N SER A 534 -27.45 -18.16 -27.98
CA SER A 534 -26.97 -19.05 -29.04
C SER A 534 -27.18 -20.51 -28.62
N GLU A 535 -28.45 -20.89 -28.39
CA GLU A 535 -28.84 -22.27 -28.55
C GLU A 535 -28.37 -22.74 -29.93
N LYS A 536 -27.89 -23.98 -29.97
CA LYS A 536 -27.56 -24.77 -31.17
C LYS A 536 -28.78 -24.89 -32.12
N LEU A 537 -29.25 -23.80 -32.68
CA LEU A 537 -30.16 -23.72 -33.81
C LEU A 537 -29.37 -23.23 -35.03
N PHE A 538 -28.25 -23.90 -35.31
CA PHE A 538 -27.59 -23.82 -36.60
C PHE A 538 -27.70 -25.17 -37.27
N LEU A 539 -28.45 -25.20 -38.37
CA LEU A 539 -28.53 -26.34 -39.26
C LEU A 539 -27.12 -26.70 -39.75
N THR A 540 -26.84 -28.00 -39.83
CA THR A 540 -25.60 -28.66 -40.26
C THR A 540 -25.28 -28.45 -41.74
N SER A 541 -25.39 -27.23 -42.26
CA SER A 541 -25.18 -26.95 -43.68
C SER A 541 -24.26 -25.78 -43.97
N GLY A 542 -23.39 -25.33 -43.05
CA GLY A 542 -22.56 -24.14 -43.29
C GLY A 542 -23.43 -22.90 -43.58
N ASP A 543 -23.06 -21.64 -43.49
CA ASP A 543 -21.80 -20.92 -43.49
C ASP A 543 -22.09 -19.64 -42.69
N GLY A 544 -21.41 -19.42 -41.56
CA GLY A 544 -21.52 -18.19 -40.77
C GLY A 544 -21.38 -18.41 -39.27
N THR A 545 -20.38 -17.78 -38.65
CA THR A 545 -20.18 -17.73 -37.19
C THR A 545 -20.51 -16.34 -36.66
N ILE A 546 -21.42 -16.25 -35.68
CA ILE A 546 -21.61 -15.05 -34.87
C ILE A 546 -20.55 -15.09 -33.77
N SER A 547 -19.70 -14.06 -33.69
CA SER A 547 -18.74 -13.93 -32.58
C SER A 547 -19.39 -13.15 -31.43
N ASP A 548 -19.14 -13.59 -30.20
CA ASP A 548 -19.49 -12.85 -28.99
C ASP A 548 -18.50 -11.74 -28.62
N ASP A 549 -17.44 -11.59 -29.41
CA ASP A 549 -16.44 -10.55 -29.24
C ASP A 549 -16.93 -9.17 -29.71
N VAL A 550 -16.69 -8.18 -28.86
CA VAL A 550 -16.87 -6.76 -29.14
C VAL A 550 -15.52 -6.07 -29.12
N LYS A 551 -15.24 -5.27 -30.15
CA LYS A 551 -14.04 -4.43 -30.20
C LYS A 551 -14.39 -2.99 -29.90
N LEU A 552 -13.68 -2.41 -28.94
CA LEU A 552 -13.72 -1.01 -28.56
C LEU A 552 -12.43 -0.34 -29.03
N PHE A 553 -12.55 0.50 -30.04
CA PHE A 553 -11.47 1.37 -30.48
C PHE A 553 -11.50 2.64 -29.64
N ILE A 554 -10.44 2.87 -28.87
CA ILE A 554 -10.38 3.93 -27.88
C ILE A 554 -9.41 4.98 -28.39
N LYS A 555 -9.86 6.23 -28.48
CA LYS A 555 -9.03 7.42 -28.66
C LYS A 555 -9.34 8.41 -27.55
N ILE A 556 -8.44 8.55 -26.59
CA ILE A 556 -8.57 9.51 -25.50
C ILE A 556 -7.59 10.65 -25.74
N VAL A 557 -8.10 11.88 -25.82
CA VAL A 557 -7.31 13.10 -25.89
C VAL A 557 -7.44 13.81 -24.54
N ALA A 558 -6.33 14.03 -23.84
CA ALA A 558 -6.30 14.70 -22.55
C ALA A 558 -5.37 15.91 -22.58
N LYS A 559 -5.75 16.96 -21.85
CA LYS A 559 -5.02 18.23 -21.74
C LYS A 559 -4.72 18.51 -20.28
N LYS A 560 -3.54 19.07 -20.00
CA LYS A 560 -3.06 19.31 -18.64
C LYS A 560 -4.02 20.21 -17.86
#